data_AF-A0A532DBT8-F1
#
_entry.id   AF-A0A532DBT8-F1
#
_cell.length_a   1.000
_cell.length_b   1.000
_cell.length_c   1.000
_cell.angle_alpha   90.00
_cell.angle_beta   90.00
_cell.angle_gamma   90.00
#
_symmetry.space_group_name_H-M   'P 1'
#
loop_
_entity.id
_entity.type
_entity.pdbx_description
1 polymer ?
#
loop_
_entity_poly.entity_id
_entity_poly.type
_entity_poly.pdbx_seq_one_letter_code
_entity_poly.pdbx_strand_id
1 'polypeptide(L)'
;MSPVELFVGSLASCVGYFVGRYCDRHQISTKGLSVEAEWTMAEQPHRVGQILLAIRLPHRMTAEQSERLLKVAHGCTVHQSLAVPAGVAIELNPHRREENP
;
A
#
# COMPACT_ATOMS: atom_id res chain seq x y z
N MET A 1 0.17 7.74 -15.41
CA MET A 1 -0.23 7.01 -14.20
C MET A 1 -1.65 7.40 -13.86
N SER A 2 -2.57 6.44 -13.81
CA SER A 2 -3.97 6.66 -13.46
C SER A 2 -4.17 6.75 -11.94
N PRO A 3 -5.29 7.29 -11.44
CA PRO A 3 -5.60 7.28 -10.01
C PRO A 3 -5.63 5.87 -9.39
N VAL A 4 -6.07 4.84 -10.14
CA VAL A 4 -6.06 3.45 -9.69
C VAL A 4 -4.62 2.92 -9.55
N GLU A 5 -3.76 3.22 -10.53
CA GLU A 5 -2.33 2.87 -10.45
C GLU A 5 -1.64 3.58 -9.26
N LEU A 6 -1.99 4.84 -9.00
CA LEU A 6 -1.52 5.58 -7.81
C LEU A 6 -2.00 4.94 -6.52
N PHE A 7 -3.27 4.54 -6.45
CA PHE A 7 -3.84 3.86 -5.29
C PHE A 7 -3.11 2.55 -4.98
N VAL A 8 -2.95 1.67 -5.98
CA VAL A 8 -2.22 0.40 -5.83
C VAL A 8 -0.73 0.66 -5.54
N GLY A 9 -0.12 1.61 -6.24
CA GLY A 9 1.26 2.03 -6.03
C GLY A 9 1.52 2.58 -4.64
N SER A 10 0.55 3.28 -4.03
CA SER A 10 0.64 3.77 -2.65
C SER A 10 0.69 2.62 -1.65
N LEU A 11 -0.10 1.56 -1.88
CA LEU A 11 -0.08 0.35 -1.05
C LEU A 11 1.26 -0.38 -1.18
N ALA A 12 1.74 -0.61 -2.41
CA ALA A 12 3.04 -1.23 -2.67
C ALA A 12 4.20 -0.44 -2.03
N SER A 13 4.17 0.89 -2.15
CA SER A 13 5.16 1.78 -1.55
C SER A 13 5.12 1.75 -0.02
N CYS A 14 3.92 1.71 0.57
CA CYS A 14 3.74 1.59 2.01
C CYS A 14 4.31 0.26 2.52
N VAL A 15 4.03 -0.86 1.84
CA VAL A 15 4.66 -2.16 2.17
C VAL A 15 6.18 -2.07 2.06
N GLY A 16 6.71 -1.54 0.96
CA GLY A 16 8.15 -1.37 0.74
C GLY A 16 8.83 -0.55 1.84
N TYR A 17 8.21 0.54 2.30
CA TYR A 17 8.70 1.36 3.41
C TYR A 17 8.80 0.56 4.71
N PHE A 18 7.75 -0.17 5.09
CA PHE A 18 7.73 -0.94 6.33
C PHE A 18 8.69 -2.13 6.28
N VAL A 19 8.81 -2.80 5.13
CA VAL A 19 9.79 -3.86 4.88
C VAL A 19 11.21 -3.31 4.95
N GLY A 20 11.50 -2.17 4.32
CA GLY A 20 12.81 -1.52 4.39
C GLY A 20 13.22 -1.23 5.83
N ARG A 21 12.31 -0.69 6.65
CA ARG A 21 12.57 -0.47 8.08
C ARG A 21 12.81 -1.75 8.87
N TYR A 22 12.14 -2.85 8.53
CA TYR A 22 12.44 -4.15 9.12
C TYR A 22 13.86 -4.57 8.74
N CYS A 23 14.21 -4.51 7.45
CA CYS A 23 15.54 -4.85 6.97
C CYS A 23 16.64 -4.03 7.67
N ASP A 24 16.47 -2.71 7.80
CA ASP A 24 17.43 -1.82 8.47
C ASP A 24 17.67 -2.23 9.94
N ARG A 25 16.59 -2.51 10.69
CA ARG A 25 16.69 -2.95 12.10
C ARG A 25 17.41 -4.29 12.28
N HIS A 26 17.31 -5.16 11.28
CA HIS A 26 17.92 -6.49 11.30
C HIS A 26 19.20 -6.58 10.49
N GLN A 27 19.77 -5.44 10.05
CA GLN A 27 21.00 -5.36 9.26
C GLN A 27 20.95 -6.19 7.97
N ILE A 28 19.77 -6.27 7.36
CA ILE A 28 19.54 -6.91 6.05
C ILE A 28 19.66 -5.84 4.98
N SER A 29 20.46 -6.08 3.95
CA SER A 29 20.59 -5.13 2.84
C SER A 29 19.29 -5.03 2.03
N THR A 30 18.84 -3.80 1.80
CA THR A 30 17.68 -3.45 0.97
C THR A 30 18.05 -3.22 -0.49
N LYS A 31 19.34 -3.35 -0.87
CA LYS A 31 19.77 -3.22 -2.26
C LYS A 31 19.04 -4.26 -3.10
N GLY A 32 18.23 -3.82 -4.07
CA GLY A 32 17.42 -4.70 -4.90
C GLY A 32 16.07 -5.12 -4.29
N LEU A 33 15.67 -4.51 -3.16
CA LEU A 33 14.29 -4.62 -2.67
C LEU A 33 13.33 -4.05 -3.73
N SER A 34 12.38 -4.87 -4.16
CA SER A 34 11.23 -4.43 -4.96
C SER A 34 9.93 -4.95 -4.38
N VAL A 35 8.86 -4.22 -4.62
CA VAL A 35 7.48 -4.66 -4.35
C VAL A 35 6.73 -4.54 -5.66
N GLU A 36 6.38 -5.67 -6.25
CA GLU A 36 5.57 -5.74 -7.46
C GLU A 36 4.10 -5.85 -7.06
N ALA A 37 3.24 -5.18 -7.81
CA ALA A 37 1.81 -5.18 -7.56
C ALA A 37 1.06 -5.57 -8.84
N GLU A 38 0.18 -6.55 -8.70
CA GLU A 38 -0.81 -6.90 -9.70
C GLU A 38 -2.19 -6.71 -9.10
N TRP A 39 -3.18 -6.30 -9.90
CA TRP A 39 -4.53 -6.11 -9.41
C TRP A 39 -5.58 -6.48 -10.45
N THR A 40 -6.78 -6.78 -9.95
CA THR A 40 -7.97 -7.00 -10.77
C THR A 40 -8.99 -5.91 -10.49
N MET A 41 -9.85 -5.65 -11.46
CA MET A 41 -11.04 -4.82 -11.27
C MET A 41 -12.23 -5.73 -10.92
N ALA A 42 -13.07 -5.27 -9.99
CA ALA A 42 -14.35 -5.85 -9.69
C ALA A 42 -15.45 -4.90 -10.12
N GLU A 43 -16.58 -5.46 -10.54
CA GLU A 43 -17.77 -4.70 -10.91
C GLU A 43 -18.81 -4.71 -9.80
N GLN A 44 -19.82 -3.84 -9.93
CA GLN A 44 -20.97 -3.75 -9.04
C GLN A 44 -20.60 -3.61 -7.54
N PRO A 45 -19.95 -2.51 -7.11
CA PRO A 45 -19.53 -1.35 -7.90
C PRO A 45 -18.14 -1.51 -8.54
N HIS A 46 -17.88 -0.74 -9.60
CA HIS A 46 -16.57 -0.67 -10.27
C HIS A 46 -15.48 -0.18 -9.31
N ARG A 47 -14.50 -1.03 -8.99
CA ARG A 47 -13.42 -0.76 -8.03
C ARG A 47 -12.27 -1.75 -8.22
N VAL A 48 -11.18 -1.53 -7.50
CA VAL A 48 -10.14 -2.57 -7.36
C VAL A 48 -10.70 -3.74 -6.56
N GLY A 49 -10.68 -4.93 -7.15
CA GLY A 49 -11.21 -6.16 -6.55
C GLY A 49 -10.20 -6.84 -5.64
N GLN A 50 -9.04 -7.18 -6.21
CA GLN A 50 -7.94 -7.81 -5.49
C GLN A 50 -6.63 -7.13 -5.85
N ILE A 51 -5.72 -7.01 -4.88
CA ILE A 51 -4.33 -6.60 -5.07
C ILE A 51 -3.45 -7.74 -4.58
N LEU A 52 -2.55 -8.22 -5.42
CA LEU A 52 -1.48 -9.15 -5.08
C LEU A 52 -0.17 -8.39 -5.03
N LEU A 53 0.52 -8.44 -3.89
CA LEU A 53 1.84 -7.83 -3.72
C LEU A 53 2.90 -8.93 -3.60
N ALA A 54 3.96 -8.81 -4.39
CA ALA A 54 5.13 -9.67 -4.31
C ALA A 54 6.34 -8.87 -3.85
N ILE A 55 6.83 -9.15 -2.64
CA ILE A 55 8.06 -8.55 -2.11
C ILE A 55 9.24 -9.40 -2.59
N ARG A 56 10.21 -8.78 -3.26
CA ARG A 56 11.47 -9.44 -3.63
C ARG A 56 12.62 -8.83 -2.85
N LEU A 57 13.38 -9.68 -2.18
CA LEU A 57 14.68 -9.37 -1.60
C LEU A 57 15.72 -10.27 -2.28
N PRO A 58 16.90 -9.76 -2.66
CA PRO A 58 17.92 -10.58 -3.31
C PRO A 58 18.70 -11.47 -2.32
N HIS A 59 18.33 -11.47 -1.05
CA HIS A 59 18.97 -12.27 0.01
C HIS A 59 18.05 -13.40 0.43
N ARG A 60 18.61 -14.58 0.70
CA ARG A 60 17.86 -15.69 1.31
C ARG A 60 17.52 -15.31 2.75
N MET A 61 16.27 -15.52 3.12
CA MET A 61 15.77 -15.31 4.47
C MET A 61 15.51 -16.66 5.15
N THR A 62 15.70 -16.73 6.46
CA THR A 62 15.20 -17.87 7.24
C THR A 62 13.66 -17.84 7.28
N ALA A 63 13.03 -18.97 7.57
CA ALA A 63 11.56 -19.04 7.70
C ALA A 63 11.02 -18.04 8.74
N GLU A 64 11.71 -17.93 9.88
CA GLU A 64 11.35 -17.01 10.96
C GLU A 64 11.49 -15.53 10.55
N GLN A 65 12.55 -15.18 9.81
CA GLN A 65 12.72 -13.81 9.31
C GLN A 65 11.65 -13.46 8.28
N SER A 66 11.31 -14.39 7.39
CA SER A 66 10.24 -14.22 6.40
C SER A 66 8.89 -13.99 7.10
N GLU A 67 8.57 -14.81 8.12
CA GLU A 67 7.33 -14.66 8.88
C GLU A 67 7.24 -13.28 9.56
N ARG A 68 8.32 -12.85 10.21
CA ARG A 68 8.38 -11.53 10.86
C ARG A 68 8.29 -10.37 9.87
N LEU A 69 8.95 -10.48 8.72
CA LEU A 69 8.87 -9.48 7.65
C LEU A 69 7.44 -9.36 7.13
N LEU A 70 6.77 -10.49 6.86
CA LEU A 70 5.38 -10.51 6.39
C LEU A 70 4.43 -9.90 7.43
N LYS A 71 4.63 -10.18 8.72
CA LYS A 71 3.86 -9.51 9.80
C LYS A 71 3.99 -7.98 9.74
N VAL A 72 5.20 -7.47 9.50
CA VAL A 72 5.43 -6.03 9.36
C VAL A 72 4.79 -5.46 8.08
N ALA A 73 4.86 -6.19 6.96
CA ALA A 73 4.20 -5.79 5.71
C ALA A 73 2.66 -5.71 5.86
N HIS A 74 2.04 -6.72 6.50
CA HIS A 74 0.61 -6.71 6.80
C HIS A 74 0.22 -5.60 7.80
N GLY A 75 1.14 -5.20 8.68
CA GLY A 75 0.94 -4.09 9.61
C GLY A 75 1.04 -2.69 8.97
N CYS A 76 1.34 -2.57 7.68
CA CYS A 76 1.55 -1.26 7.07
C CYS A 76 0.24 -0.45 7.00
N THR A 77 0.35 0.87 7.17
CA THR A 77 -0.79 1.77 7.37
C THR A 77 -1.81 1.70 6.22
N VAL A 78 -1.36 1.73 4.96
CA VAL A 78 -2.26 1.69 3.81
C VAL A 78 -3.00 0.36 3.73
N HIS A 79 -2.33 -0.78 3.99
CA HIS A 79 -3.00 -2.09 4.05
C HIS A 79 -4.07 -2.11 5.15
N GLN A 80 -3.74 -1.58 6.34
CA GLN A 80 -4.69 -1.52 7.46
C GLN A 80 -5.91 -0.63 7.14
N SER A 81 -5.73 0.48 6.43
CA SER A 81 -6.84 1.34 5.96
C SER A 81 -7.74 0.68 4.90
N LEU A 82 -7.29 -0.42 4.28
CA LEU A 82 -8.12 -1.23 3.37
C LEU A 82 -8.78 -2.40 4.08
N ALA A 83 -8.06 -3.04 4.99
CA ALA A 83 -8.57 -4.15 5.81
C ALA A 83 -9.63 -3.67 6.81
N VAL A 84 -9.47 -2.46 7.33
CA VAL A 84 -10.42 -1.75 8.17
C VAL A 84 -10.73 -0.41 7.48
N PRO A 85 -11.71 -0.39 6.56
CA PRO A 85 -11.98 0.77 5.72
C PRO A 85 -12.30 2.02 6.55
N ALA A 86 -11.60 3.12 6.26
CA ALA A 86 -11.97 4.41 6.80
C ALA A 86 -13.33 4.86 6.26
N GLY A 87 -14.11 5.56 7.10
CA GLY A 87 -15.32 6.23 6.63
C GLY A 87 -14.96 7.36 5.67
N VAL A 88 -15.52 7.34 4.46
CA VAL A 88 -15.33 8.38 3.45
C VAL A 88 -16.67 9.06 3.21
N ALA A 89 -16.75 10.36 3.52
CA ALA A 89 -17.90 11.20 3.20
C ALA A 89 -17.57 12.04 1.96
N ILE A 90 -18.53 12.15 1.04
CA ILE A 90 -18.43 12.99 -0.16
C ILE A 90 -19.56 14.01 -0.08
N GLU A 91 -19.21 15.29 0.03
CA GLU A 91 -20.16 16.38 0.16
C GLU A 91 -20.02 17.35 -1.01
N LEU A 92 -21.15 17.73 -1.60
CA LEU A 92 -21.20 18.82 -2.56
C LEU A 92 -21.41 20.13 -1.80
N ASN A 93 -20.34 20.91 -1.67
CA ASN A 93 -20.42 22.22 -1.06
C ASN A 93 -21.11 23.24 -1.97
N PRO A 94 -21.80 24.25 -1.41
CA PRO A 94 -22.40 25.32 -2.20
C PRO A 94 -21.32 26.07 -2.98
N HIS A 95 -21.70 26.61 -4.15
CA HIS A 95 -20.82 27.44 -4.96
C HIS A 95 -20.30 28.62 -4.11
N ARG A 96 -18.98 28.78 -4.03
CA ARG A 96 -18.36 29.92 -3.34
C ARG A 96 -18.75 31.19 -4.10
N ARG A 97 -19.61 32.04 -3.52
CA ARG A 97 -19.78 33.40 -4.04
C ARG A 97 -18.50 34.18 -3.70
N GLU A 98 -17.88 34.78 -4.70
CA GLU A 98 -16.88 35.81 -4.45
C GLU A 98 -17.58 36.94 -3.69
N GLU A 99 -17.11 37.24 -2.48
CA GLU A 99 -17.42 38.49 -1.81
C GLU A 99 -16.80 39.60 -2.69
N ASN A 100 -17.64 40.28 -3.47
CA ASN A 100 -17.23 41.52 -4.12
C ASN A 100 -17.18 42.60 -3.01
N PRO A 101 -16.08 43.38 -2.93
CA PRO A 101 -15.78 44.28 -1.81
C PRO A 101 -16.83 45.37 -1.57
#